data_AF-A0A2N2SEG3-F1
#
_entry.id   AF-A0A2N2SEG3-F1
#
_cell.length_a   1.000
_cell.length_b   1.000
_cell.length_c   1.000
_cell.angle_alpha   90.00
_cell.angle_beta   90.00
_cell.angle_gamma   90.00
#
_symmetry.space_group_name_H-M   'P 1'
#
loop_
_entity.id
_entity.type
_entity.pdbx_description
1 polymer ?
#
loop_
_entity_poly.entity_id
_entity_poly.type
_entity_poly.pdbx_seq_one_letter_code
_entity_poly.pdbx_strand_id
1 'polypeptide(L)'
;TDEKVSFIVDGRVIDAQTRRDMTQLRLNQLSAIDFSTLPLDQAIKHVKGNGKRVIATFEDPNCGYCKRLGKELAQMKDVTVYTFLYPILSPDSTIKSRDIWCAKDKAKAWSDWIVDAKVPATADCDTGVIDRNVALGQKLKINGTPTIFLSNGSRIGGYVPAAELEKAIGAIAAK
;
A
#
# COMPACT_ATOMS: atom_id res chain seq x y z
N THR A 1 22.94 13.43 16.18
CA THR A 1 23.93 13.89 17.16
C THR A 1 24.67 15.07 16.58
N ASP A 2 25.30 15.90 17.40
CA ASP A 2 26.31 16.84 16.91
C ASP A 2 27.63 16.09 16.62
N GLU A 3 28.60 16.74 15.97
CA GLU A 3 29.89 16.12 15.59
C GLU A 3 30.68 15.59 16.80
N LYS A 4 30.44 16.15 17.99
CA LYS A 4 31.10 15.75 19.25
C LYS A 4 30.31 14.69 20.02
N VAL A 5 29.17 14.22 19.51
CA VAL A 5 28.29 13.23 20.17
C VAL A 5 27.90 13.67 21.60
N SER A 6 27.79 14.96 21.84
CA SER A 6 27.40 15.55 23.12
C SER A 6 25.88 15.61 23.28
N PHE A 7 25.13 15.55 22.18
CA PHE A 7 23.67 15.58 22.18
C PHE A 7 23.07 14.47 21.32
N ILE A 8 22.05 13.81 21.85
CA ILE A 8 21.19 12.87 21.11
C ILE A 8 19.87 13.58 20.85
N VAL A 9 19.48 13.64 19.57
CA VAL A 9 18.16 14.10 19.16
C VAL A 9 17.38 12.85 18.76
N ASP A 10 16.45 12.45 19.61
CA ASP A 10 15.54 11.34 19.37
C ASP A 10 14.12 11.90 19.19
N GLY A 11 13.60 11.83 17.97
CA GLY A 11 12.33 12.43 17.61
C GLY A 11 12.13 12.61 16.11
N ARG A 12 11.02 13.27 15.74
CA ARG A 12 10.65 13.51 14.34
C ARG A 12 10.83 14.98 14.01
N VAL A 13 11.36 15.26 12.82
CA VAL A 13 11.47 16.62 12.28
C VAL A 13 10.20 16.92 11.50
N ILE A 14 9.37 17.81 12.05
CA ILE A 14 8.16 18.31 11.39
C ILE A 14 8.46 19.70 10.83
N ASP A 15 8.28 19.88 9.53
CA ASP A 15 8.26 21.20 8.91
C ASP A 15 7.03 21.97 9.41
N ALA A 16 7.25 23.04 10.16
CA ALA A 16 6.17 23.75 10.85
C ALA A 16 5.20 24.48 9.89
N GLN A 17 5.67 24.88 8.70
CA GLN A 17 4.85 25.62 7.72
C GLN A 17 3.90 24.68 6.99
N THR A 18 4.43 23.56 6.52
CA THR A 18 3.70 22.58 5.71
C THR A 18 3.08 21.47 6.57
N ARG A 19 3.46 21.39 7.85
CA ARG A 19 3.15 20.30 8.79
C ARG A 19 3.59 18.92 8.29
N ARG A 20 4.59 18.89 7.42
CA ARG A 20 5.11 17.65 6.82
C ARG A 20 6.17 17.02 7.70
N ASP A 21 6.11 15.71 7.79
CA ASP A 21 7.08 14.93 8.53
C ASP A 21 8.30 14.60 7.67
N MET A 22 9.36 15.39 7.84
CA MET A 22 10.58 15.27 7.04
C MET A 22 11.34 13.99 7.37
N THR A 23 11.28 13.52 8.62
CA THR A 23 11.86 12.24 9.03
C THR A 23 11.21 11.08 8.27
N GLN A 24 9.88 11.04 8.17
CA GLN A 24 9.16 10.00 7.46
C GLN A 24 9.44 10.02 5.95
N LEU A 25 9.50 11.22 5.35
CA LEU A 25 9.88 11.35 3.94
C LEU A 25 11.27 10.76 3.69
N ARG A 26 12.23 11.01 4.58
CA ARG A 26 13.57 10.44 4.47
C ARG A 26 13.57 8.92 4.68
N LEU A 27 12.85 8.42 5.69
CA LEU A 27 12.72 6.98 5.94
C LEU A 27 12.07 6.25 4.76
N ASN A 28 11.07 6.86 4.12
CA ASN A 28 10.42 6.32 2.93
C ASN A 28 11.41 6.19 1.75
N GLN A 29 12.27 7.20 1.53
CA GLN A 29 13.33 7.12 0.51
C GLN A 29 14.36 6.02 0.81
N LEU A 30 14.78 5.90 2.08
CA LEU A 30 15.72 4.86 2.51
C LEU A 30 15.10 3.45 2.47
N SER A 31 13.78 3.36 2.52
CA SER A 31 13.01 2.11 2.43
C SER A 31 12.54 1.82 1.00
N ALA A 32 13.17 2.43 0.00
CA ALA A 32 12.92 2.10 -1.40
C ALA A 32 13.32 0.63 -1.66
N ILE A 33 12.61 0.00 -2.59
CA ILE A 33 12.80 -1.40 -2.96
C ILE A 33 13.12 -1.52 -4.45
N ASP A 34 13.64 -2.65 -4.87
CA ASP A 34 13.57 -3.02 -6.28
C ASP A 34 12.15 -3.52 -6.59
N PHE A 35 11.36 -2.70 -7.26
CA PHE A 35 9.97 -3.02 -7.59
C PHE A 35 9.87 -4.31 -8.42
N SER A 36 10.86 -4.61 -9.26
CA SER A 36 10.87 -5.80 -10.12
C SER A 36 10.94 -7.11 -9.33
N THR A 37 11.38 -7.04 -8.08
CA THR A 37 11.49 -8.22 -7.18
C THR A 37 10.17 -8.55 -6.46
N LEU A 38 9.14 -7.71 -6.60
CA LEU A 38 7.83 -8.00 -6.00
C LEU A 38 7.16 -9.17 -6.74
N PRO A 39 6.66 -10.19 -6.01
CA PRO A 39 5.94 -11.31 -6.61
C PRO A 39 4.50 -10.89 -6.93
N LEU A 40 4.31 -10.19 -8.06
CA LEU A 40 3.03 -9.57 -8.43
C LEU A 40 1.90 -10.60 -8.64
N ASP A 41 2.21 -11.87 -8.82
CA ASP A 41 1.27 -13.00 -8.85
C ASP A 41 0.57 -13.24 -7.50
N GLN A 42 1.16 -12.75 -6.40
CA GLN A 42 0.60 -12.85 -5.04
C GLN A 42 -0.34 -11.69 -4.69
N ALA A 43 -0.54 -10.75 -5.63
CA ALA A 43 -1.35 -9.56 -5.44
C ALA A 43 -2.67 -9.63 -6.21
N ILE A 44 -3.68 -8.94 -5.70
CA ILE A 44 -4.92 -8.68 -6.44
C ILE A 44 -4.63 -7.58 -7.46
N LYS A 45 -4.75 -7.91 -8.74
CA LYS A 45 -4.51 -6.98 -9.84
C LYS A 45 -5.79 -6.22 -10.20
N HIS A 46 -5.73 -4.90 -10.12
CA HIS A 46 -6.76 -3.99 -10.63
C HIS A 46 -6.19 -3.16 -11.78
N VAL A 47 -6.85 -3.20 -12.94
CA VAL A 47 -6.46 -2.42 -14.11
C VAL A 47 -7.51 -1.37 -14.40
N LYS A 48 -7.06 -0.13 -14.60
CA LYS A 48 -7.91 1.01 -14.98
C LYS A 48 -7.43 1.63 -16.27
N GLY A 49 -8.36 1.92 -17.17
CA GLY A 49 -8.04 2.47 -18.48
C GLY A 49 -6.99 1.61 -19.19
N ASN A 50 -5.93 2.23 -19.69
CA ASN A 50 -4.83 1.53 -20.36
C ASN A 50 -3.81 0.86 -19.41
N GLY A 51 -3.91 1.09 -18.09
CA GLY A 51 -3.07 0.43 -17.09
C GLY A 51 -1.56 0.71 -17.16
N LYS A 52 -1.11 1.72 -17.91
CA LYS A 52 0.32 1.96 -18.19
C LYS A 52 1.16 2.28 -16.94
N ARG A 53 0.53 2.80 -15.90
CA ARG A 53 1.22 3.25 -14.69
C ARG A 53 1.03 2.20 -13.60
N VAL A 54 2.11 1.69 -13.05
CA VAL A 54 2.05 0.53 -12.15
C VAL A 54 2.43 0.96 -10.73
N ILE A 55 1.60 0.57 -9.77
CA ILE A 55 1.89 0.68 -8.34
C ILE A 55 1.58 -0.64 -7.63
N ALA A 56 2.23 -0.87 -6.50
CA ALA A 56 1.93 -1.96 -5.59
C ALA A 56 1.48 -1.39 -4.24
N THR A 57 0.48 -2.01 -3.62
CA THR A 57 -0.02 -1.60 -2.30
C THR A 57 -0.04 -2.78 -1.35
N PHE A 58 0.30 -2.54 -0.08
CA PHE A 58 0.12 -3.48 1.02
C PHE A 58 -0.99 -2.95 1.91
N GLU A 59 -2.10 -3.69 1.96
CA GLU A 59 -3.35 -3.18 2.52
C GLU A 59 -4.05 -4.22 3.39
N ASP A 60 -4.64 -3.74 4.48
CA ASP A 60 -5.47 -4.53 5.38
C ASP A 60 -6.96 -4.20 5.10
N PRO A 61 -7.85 -5.21 4.96
CA PRO A 61 -9.27 -4.98 4.67
C PRO A 61 -10.00 -4.13 5.73
N ASN A 62 -9.55 -4.13 6.98
CA ASN A 62 -10.15 -3.33 8.06
C ASN A 62 -9.50 -1.96 8.25
N CYS A 63 -8.48 -1.62 7.47
CA CYS A 63 -7.83 -0.32 7.57
C CYS A 63 -8.69 0.81 6.99
N GLY A 64 -9.11 1.75 7.83
CA GLY A 64 -9.87 2.94 7.39
C GLY A 64 -9.13 3.79 6.35
N TYR A 65 -7.79 3.89 6.44
CA TYR A 65 -6.98 4.60 5.45
C TYR A 65 -6.89 3.85 4.11
N CYS A 66 -6.93 2.51 4.11
CA CYS A 66 -7.03 1.71 2.88
C CYS A 66 -8.38 1.96 2.20
N LYS A 67 -9.48 2.04 2.96
CA LYS A 67 -10.81 2.42 2.42
C LYS A 67 -10.81 3.80 1.78
N ARG A 68 -10.14 4.78 2.41
CA ARG A 68 -9.96 6.12 1.82
C ARG A 68 -9.12 6.07 0.55
N LEU A 69 -7.99 5.38 0.58
CA LEU A 69 -7.12 5.21 -0.59
C LEU A 69 -7.86 4.51 -1.74
N GLY A 70 -8.65 3.47 -1.46
CA GLY A 70 -9.46 2.79 -2.46
C GLY A 70 -10.43 3.72 -3.19
N LYS A 71 -11.01 4.71 -2.50
CA LYS A 71 -11.85 5.75 -3.13
C LYS A 71 -11.05 6.70 -4.00
N GLU A 72 -9.83 7.07 -3.60
CA GLU A 72 -8.92 7.88 -4.43
C GLU A 72 -8.49 7.11 -5.69
N LEU A 73 -8.06 5.86 -5.51
CA LEU A 73 -7.73 4.95 -6.61
C LEU A 73 -8.95 4.69 -7.50
N ALA A 74 -10.17 4.73 -6.95
CA ALA A 74 -11.44 4.60 -7.69
C ALA A 74 -11.56 5.66 -8.81
N GLN A 75 -11.02 6.85 -8.58
CA GLN A 75 -11.13 8.02 -9.47
C GLN A 75 -9.95 8.16 -10.45
N MET A 76 -8.82 7.50 -10.17
CA MET A 76 -7.66 7.50 -11.06
C MET A 76 -7.93 6.75 -12.37
N LYS A 77 -7.24 7.15 -13.44
CA LYS A 77 -7.31 6.53 -14.78
C LYS A 77 -5.98 5.88 -15.13
N ASP A 78 -5.92 4.99 -16.11
CA ASP A 78 -4.64 4.53 -16.69
C ASP A 78 -3.61 4.00 -15.68
N VAL A 79 -4.07 3.29 -14.66
CA VAL A 79 -3.26 2.77 -13.56
C VAL A 79 -3.55 1.28 -13.34
N THR A 80 -2.49 0.51 -13.15
CA THR A 80 -2.53 -0.87 -12.65
C THR A 80 -2.09 -0.86 -11.20
N VAL A 81 -2.95 -1.37 -10.32
CA VAL A 81 -2.69 -1.50 -8.88
C VAL A 81 -2.56 -2.99 -8.55
N TYR A 82 -1.42 -3.37 -7.97
CA TYR A 82 -1.19 -4.69 -7.40
C TYR A 82 -1.34 -4.62 -5.89
N THR A 83 -2.47 -5.09 -5.35
CA THR A 83 -2.74 -5.04 -3.92
C THR A 83 -2.38 -6.38 -3.25
N PHE A 84 -1.33 -6.36 -2.44
CA PHE A 84 -0.95 -7.42 -1.54
C PHE A 84 -1.81 -7.34 -0.29
N LEU A 85 -2.63 -8.37 -0.05
CA LEU A 85 -3.39 -8.49 1.18
C LEU A 85 -2.43 -8.65 2.36
N TYR A 86 -2.51 -7.74 3.33
CA TYR A 86 -1.62 -7.66 4.49
C TYR A 86 -2.45 -7.52 5.78
N PRO A 87 -3.15 -8.58 6.22
CA PRO A 87 -4.06 -8.54 7.36
C PRO A 87 -3.31 -8.53 8.70
N ILE A 88 -2.99 -7.35 9.21
CA ILE A 88 -2.21 -7.16 10.45
C ILE A 88 -2.99 -6.48 11.57
N LEU A 89 -4.21 -5.98 11.30
CA LEU A 89 -4.93 -5.11 12.23
C LEU A 89 -5.88 -5.86 13.18
N SER A 90 -6.52 -6.93 12.72
CA SER A 90 -7.43 -7.71 13.57
C SER A 90 -7.59 -9.16 13.07
N PRO A 91 -8.08 -10.09 13.91
CA PRO A 91 -8.40 -11.45 13.46
C PRO A 91 -9.38 -11.47 12.28
N ASP A 92 -10.36 -10.57 12.29
CA ASP A 92 -11.33 -10.41 11.21
C ASP A 92 -10.69 -9.92 9.89
N SER A 93 -9.52 -9.25 9.94
CA SER A 93 -8.77 -8.92 8.72
C SER A 93 -8.31 -10.18 7.98
N THR A 94 -7.96 -11.23 8.71
CA THR A 94 -7.54 -12.52 8.12
C THR A 94 -8.72 -13.20 7.43
N ILE A 95 -9.89 -13.21 8.09
CA ILE A 95 -11.12 -13.80 7.56
C ILE A 95 -11.53 -13.09 6.25
N LYS A 96 -11.61 -11.76 6.27
CA LYS A 96 -11.95 -10.98 5.07
C LYS A 96 -10.92 -11.13 3.97
N SER A 97 -9.63 -11.22 4.30
CA SER A 97 -8.58 -11.45 3.32
C SER A 97 -8.73 -12.81 2.64
N ARG A 98 -9.03 -13.88 3.39
CA ARG A 98 -9.38 -15.20 2.82
C ARG A 98 -10.58 -15.07 1.90
N ASP A 99 -11.69 -14.52 2.38
CA ASP A 99 -12.95 -14.47 1.62
C ASP A 99 -12.78 -13.67 0.31
N ILE A 100 -12.04 -12.56 0.34
CA ILE A 100 -11.68 -11.78 -0.85
C ILE A 100 -10.76 -12.58 -1.79
N TRP A 101 -9.73 -13.24 -1.25
CA TRP A 101 -8.77 -13.99 -2.04
C TRP A 101 -9.41 -15.23 -2.70
N CYS A 102 -10.30 -15.90 -2.00
CA CYS A 102 -11.00 -17.08 -2.48
C CYS A 102 -12.21 -16.74 -3.37
N ALA A 103 -12.57 -15.47 -3.49
CA ALA A 103 -13.60 -15.05 -4.43
C ALA A 103 -13.23 -15.40 -5.87
N LYS A 104 -14.25 -15.75 -6.66
CA LYS A 104 -14.12 -15.98 -8.11
C LYS A 104 -13.54 -14.76 -8.83
N ASP A 105 -13.97 -13.57 -8.42
CA ASP A 105 -13.41 -12.29 -8.86
C ASP A 105 -12.86 -11.53 -7.65
N LYS A 106 -11.56 -11.71 -7.42
CA LYS A 106 -10.81 -11.11 -6.29
C LYS A 106 -10.81 -9.59 -6.38
N ALA A 107 -10.64 -9.05 -7.59
CA ALA A 107 -10.60 -7.62 -7.82
C ALA A 107 -11.96 -7.00 -7.50
N LYS A 108 -13.05 -7.59 -7.99
CA LYS A 108 -14.39 -7.14 -7.62
C LYS A 108 -14.64 -7.25 -6.12
N ALA A 109 -14.30 -8.38 -5.49
CA ALA A 109 -14.51 -8.57 -4.05
C ALA A 109 -13.75 -7.55 -3.20
N TRP A 110 -12.49 -7.26 -3.55
CA TRP A 110 -11.70 -6.22 -2.90
C TRP A 110 -12.32 -4.83 -3.07
N SER A 111 -12.70 -4.46 -4.30
CA SER A 111 -13.29 -3.15 -4.59
C SER A 111 -14.63 -2.96 -3.89
N ASP A 112 -15.54 -3.94 -3.98
CA ASP A 112 -16.85 -3.92 -3.32
C ASP A 112 -16.68 -3.71 -1.80
N TRP A 113 -15.67 -4.33 -1.18
CA TRP A 113 -15.42 -4.17 0.25
C TRP A 113 -14.78 -2.82 0.62
N ILE A 114 -13.70 -2.45 -0.08
CA ILE A 114 -12.90 -1.26 0.28
C ILE A 114 -13.62 0.04 -0.08
N VAL A 115 -14.36 0.06 -1.20
CA VAL A 115 -15.02 1.28 -1.71
C VAL A 115 -16.47 1.34 -1.23
N ASP A 116 -17.22 0.25 -1.39
CA ASP A 116 -18.67 0.22 -1.19
C ASP A 116 -19.10 -0.36 0.17
N ALA A 117 -18.13 -0.78 0.99
CA ALA A 117 -18.35 -1.42 2.29
C ALA A 117 -19.22 -2.68 2.23
N LYS A 118 -19.29 -3.33 1.05
CA LYS A 118 -20.02 -4.56 0.86
C LYS A 118 -19.18 -5.73 1.37
N VAL A 119 -19.69 -6.41 2.39
CA VAL A 119 -18.99 -7.52 3.04
C VAL A 119 -18.74 -8.64 2.03
N PRO A 120 -17.50 -9.16 1.92
CA PRO A 120 -17.19 -10.32 1.08
C PRO A 120 -18.04 -11.53 1.47
N ALA A 121 -18.47 -12.33 0.49
CA ALA A 121 -19.12 -13.60 0.78
C ALA A 121 -18.09 -14.59 1.35
N THR A 122 -18.49 -15.36 2.35
CA THR A 122 -17.64 -16.41 2.92
C THR A 122 -17.19 -17.37 1.82
N ALA A 123 -15.89 -17.57 1.71
CA ALA A 123 -15.28 -18.47 0.75
C ALA A 123 -14.07 -19.16 1.38
N ASP A 124 -13.70 -20.32 0.85
CA ASP A 124 -12.55 -21.08 1.35
C ASP A 124 -11.75 -21.68 0.20
N CYS A 125 -10.44 -21.63 0.33
CA CYS A 125 -9.44 -22.07 -0.65
C CYS A 125 -8.05 -22.04 -0.01
N ASP A 126 -7.01 -22.46 -0.73
CA ASP A 126 -5.63 -22.28 -0.25
C ASP A 126 -5.28 -20.79 -0.11
N THR A 127 -4.99 -20.36 1.11
CA THR A 127 -4.60 -18.99 1.45
C THR A 127 -3.13 -18.83 1.81
N GLY A 128 -2.25 -19.82 1.55
CA GLY A 128 -0.83 -19.70 1.90
C GLY A 128 -0.12 -18.50 1.25
N VAL A 129 -0.70 -17.92 0.20
CA VAL A 129 -0.25 -16.64 -0.39
C VAL A 129 -0.44 -15.43 0.52
N ILE A 130 -1.48 -15.41 1.36
CA ILE A 130 -1.70 -14.33 2.32
C ILE A 130 -0.58 -14.36 3.37
N ASP A 131 -0.18 -15.54 3.84
CA ASP A 131 0.94 -15.69 4.77
C ASP A 131 2.27 -15.26 4.14
N ARG A 132 2.49 -15.61 2.86
CA ARG A 132 3.65 -15.12 2.10
C ARG A 132 3.65 -13.60 1.94
N ASN A 133 2.49 -12.99 1.70
CA ASN A 133 2.35 -11.54 1.66
C ASN A 133 2.67 -10.90 3.01
N VAL A 134 2.26 -11.53 4.13
CA VAL A 134 2.61 -11.08 5.48
C VAL A 134 4.12 -11.16 5.71
N ALA A 135 4.74 -12.29 5.40
CA ALA A 135 6.19 -12.45 5.51
C ALA A 135 6.96 -11.46 4.62
N LEU A 136 6.47 -11.20 3.41
CA LEU A 136 7.03 -10.20 2.51
C LEU A 136 6.92 -8.79 3.11
N GLY A 137 5.74 -8.41 3.62
CA GLY A 137 5.54 -7.10 4.25
C GLY A 137 6.47 -6.89 5.45
N GLN A 138 6.68 -7.91 6.27
CA GLN A 138 7.64 -7.88 7.38
C GLN A 138 9.08 -7.71 6.89
N LYS A 139 9.49 -8.46 5.85
CA LYS A 139 10.82 -8.34 5.22
C LYS A 139 11.07 -6.93 4.66
N LEU A 140 10.04 -6.31 4.10
CA LEU A 140 10.05 -4.93 3.58
C LEU A 140 9.86 -3.87 4.68
N LYS A 141 9.81 -4.26 5.96
CA LYS A 141 9.61 -3.37 7.12
C LYS A 141 8.34 -2.51 6.98
N ILE A 142 7.25 -3.16 6.59
CA ILE A 142 5.92 -2.55 6.48
C ILE A 142 5.23 -2.61 7.85
N ASN A 143 5.27 -1.47 8.55
CA ASN A 143 4.71 -1.34 9.90
C ASN A 143 3.29 -0.74 9.91
N GLY A 144 2.69 -0.51 8.75
CA GLY A 144 1.37 0.10 8.65
C GLY A 144 0.79 0.06 7.24
N THR A 145 -0.53 0.08 7.18
CA THR A 145 -1.32 0.05 5.94
C THR A 145 -2.13 1.35 5.79
N PRO A 146 -2.35 1.85 4.56
CA PRO A 146 -1.75 1.35 3.33
C PRO A 146 -0.26 1.70 3.27
N THR A 147 0.55 0.85 2.66
CA THR A 147 1.89 1.21 2.18
C THR A 147 1.91 1.05 0.67
N ILE A 148 2.35 2.06 -0.06
CA ILE A 148 2.36 2.11 -1.51
C ILE A 148 3.81 2.08 -1.99
N PHE A 149 4.11 1.27 -2.99
CA PHE A 149 5.36 1.30 -3.74
C PHE A 149 5.08 1.73 -5.18
N LEU A 150 5.85 2.70 -5.67
CA LEU A 150 5.80 3.13 -7.05
C LEU A 150 6.74 2.30 -7.91
N SER A 151 6.56 2.33 -9.23
CA SER A 151 7.34 1.51 -10.18
C SER A 151 8.86 1.72 -10.12
N ASN A 152 9.32 2.88 -9.64
CA ASN A 152 10.74 3.17 -9.46
C ASN A 152 11.30 2.71 -8.10
N GLY A 153 10.49 2.00 -7.30
CA GLY A 153 10.88 1.52 -5.97
C GLY A 153 10.56 2.48 -4.82
N SER A 154 10.20 3.74 -5.09
CA SER A 154 9.87 4.71 -4.05
C SER A 154 8.69 4.23 -3.19
N ARG A 155 8.83 4.35 -1.87
CA ARG A 155 7.79 4.02 -0.90
C ARG A 155 6.99 5.26 -0.49
N ILE A 156 5.68 5.11 -0.32
CA ILE A 156 4.79 6.07 0.33
C ILE A 156 4.09 5.33 1.47
N GLY A 157 4.39 5.73 2.70
CA GLY A 157 3.72 5.20 3.89
C GLY A 157 2.43 5.97 4.18
N GLY A 158 1.33 5.24 4.33
CA GLY A 158 0.02 5.80 4.68
C GLY A 158 -0.81 6.26 3.48
N TYR A 159 -1.96 6.84 3.81
CA TYR A 159 -2.89 7.42 2.83
C TYR A 159 -2.28 8.67 2.17
N VAL A 160 -2.54 8.79 0.87
CA VAL A 160 -2.22 9.96 0.05
C VAL A 160 -3.42 10.24 -0.88
N PRO A 161 -3.84 11.51 -1.06
CA PRO A 161 -4.89 11.86 -2.02
C PRO A 161 -4.49 11.54 -3.46
N ALA A 162 -5.47 11.30 -4.35
CA ALA A 162 -5.23 10.95 -5.75
C ALA A 162 -4.32 11.97 -6.44
N ALA A 163 -4.56 13.28 -6.25
CA ALA A 163 -3.74 14.33 -6.88
C ALA A 163 -2.25 14.27 -6.49
N GLU A 164 -1.95 13.93 -5.24
CA GLU A 164 -0.57 13.79 -4.77
C GLU A 164 0.06 12.49 -5.28
N LEU A 165 -0.70 11.40 -5.33
CA LEU A 165 -0.26 10.13 -5.91
C LEU A 165 0.00 10.25 -7.41
N GLU A 166 -0.88 10.92 -8.14
CA GLU A 166 -0.73 11.28 -9.56
C GLU A 166 0.56 12.07 -9.79
N LYS A 167 0.83 13.08 -8.96
CA LYS A 167 2.08 13.85 -9.01
C LYS A 167 3.30 12.97 -8.75
N ALA A 168 3.24 12.07 -7.77
CA ALA A 168 4.35 11.17 -7.44
C ALA A 168 4.64 10.17 -8.57
N ILE A 169 3.60 9.61 -9.18
CA ILE A 169 3.71 8.72 -10.35
C ILE A 169 4.25 9.49 -11.57
N GLY A 170 3.72 10.69 -11.83
CA GLY A 170 4.14 11.52 -12.96
C GLY A 170 5.62 11.94 -12.89
N ALA A 171 6.14 12.18 -11.68
CA ALA A 171 7.56 12.50 -11.47
C ALA A 171 8.50 11.34 -11.84
N ILE A 172 8.01 10.11 -11.94
CA ILE A 172 8.79 8.95 -12.40
C ILE A 172 8.93 8.98 -13.92
N ALA A 173 7.84 9.26 -14.65
CA ALA A 173 7.83 9.27 -16.11
C ALA A 173 8.66 10.43 -16.71
N ALA A 174 8.98 11.44 -15.91
CA ALA A 174 9.82 12.58 -16.30
C ALA A 174 11.33 12.35 -16.09
N LYS A 175 11.72 11.19 -15.56
CA LYS A 175 13.12 10.76 -15.42
C LYS A 175 13.43 9.67 -16.44
#